data_AF-A2CDP9-F1
#
_entry.id   AF-A2CDP9-F1
#
_cell.length_a   1.000
_cell.length_b   1.000
_cell.length_c   1.000
_cell.angle_alpha   90.00
_cell.angle_beta   90.00
_cell.angle_gamma   90.00
#
_symmetry.space_group_name_H-M   'P 1'
#
loop_
_entity.id
_entity.type
_entity.pdbx_description
1 polymer ?
#
loop_
_entity_poly.entity_id
_entity_poly.type
_entity_poly.pdbx_seq_one_letter_code
_entity_poly.pdbx_strand_id
1 'polypeptide(L)' 'MIDAYTLEQCRKDEEVLQLKIKNLEHAIQQSEAMIAESNMDGDALTFLRRKVAESMQDLEVLYLLKSD' A
#
# COMPACT_ATOMS: atom_id res chain seq x y z
N MET A 1 -5.24 -4.89 -0.59
CA MET A 1 -5.07 -6.10 -1.40
C MET A 1 -5.30 -5.72 -2.85
N ILE A 2 -4.24 -5.74 -3.64
CA ILE A 2 -4.30 -5.45 -5.06
C ILE A 2 -5.06 -6.58 -5.79
N ASP A 3 -6.11 -6.23 -6.51
CA ASP A 3 -6.87 -7.22 -7.29
C ASP A 3 -6.14 -7.60 -8.58
N ALA A 4 -6.53 -8.75 -9.16
CA ALA A 4 -5.90 -9.29 -10.35
C ALA A 4 -5.99 -8.34 -11.57
N TYR A 5 -7.09 -7.59 -11.69
CA TYR A 5 -7.27 -6.63 -12.77
C TYR A 5 -6.24 -5.49 -12.67
N THR A 6 -6.11 -4.88 -11.49
CA THR A 6 -5.16 -3.81 -11.21
C THR A 6 -3.73 -4.29 -11.44
N LEU A 7 -3.41 -5.52 -11.04
CA LEU A 7 -2.11 -6.15 -11.24
C LEU A 7 -1.79 -6.33 -12.73
N GLU A 8 -2.78 -6.73 -13.53
CA GLU A 8 -2.65 -6.84 -14.98
C GLU A 8 -2.45 -5.48 -15.65
N GLN A 9 -3.14 -4.43 -15.20
CA GLN A 9 -2.89 -3.07 -15.71
C GLN A 9 -1.47 -2.60 -15.39
N CYS A 10 -0.98 -2.85 -14.18
CA CYS A 10 0.39 -2.50 -13.79
C CYS A 10 1.46 -3.25 -14.61
N ARG A 11 1.17 -4.47 -15.09
CA ARG A 11 2.06 -5.21 -15.99
C ARG A 11 2.09 -4.66 -17.42
N LYS A 12 1.00 -4.03 -17.86
CA LYS A 12 0.85 -3.53 -19.24
C LYS A 12 1.32 -2.09 -19.40
N ASP A 13 1.30 -1.32 -18.32
CA ASP A 13 1.56 0.11 -18.34
C ASP A 13 2.46 0.51 -17.15
N GLU A 14 3.69 0.93 -17.47
CA GLU A 14 4.67 1.33 -16.46
C GLU A 14 4.24 2.62 -15.73
N GLU A 15 3.54 3.55 -16.38
CA GLU A 15 3.07 4.76 -15.72
C GLU A 15 2.00 4.43 -14.68
N VAL A 16 1.09 3.49 -15.00
CA VAL A 16 0.10 2.98 -14.04
C VAL A 16 0.78 2.31 -12.86
N LEU A 17 1.82 1.49 -13.10
CA LEU A 17 2.61 0.87 -12.04
C LEU A 17 3.29 1.93 -11.14
N GLN A 18 3.96 2.92 -11.73
CA GLN A 18 4.63 3.99 -10.98
C GLN A 18 3.64 4.81 -10.15
N LEU A 19 2.49 5.16 -10.72
CA LEU A 19 1.45 5.90 -10.02
C LEU A 19 0.90 5.09 -8.85
N LYS A 20 0.70 3.78 -9.03
CA LYS A 20 0.20 2.90 -7.98
C LYS A 20 1.20 2.76 -6.83
N ILE A 21 2.50 2.60 -7.13
CA ILE A 21 3.58 2.58 -6.13
C ILE A 21 3.55 3.87 -5.30
N LYS A 22 3.62 5.03 -5.95
CA LYS A 22 3.62 6.34 -5.26
C LYS A 22 2.39 6.54 -4.37
N ASN A 23 1.21 6.13 -4.85
CA ASN A 23 -0.02 6.24 -4.08
C ASN A 23 0.00 5.34 -2.84
N LEU A 24 0.51 4.11 -2.96
CA LEU A 24 0.64 3.20 -1.81
C LEU A 24 1.69 3.67 -0.82
N GLU A 25 2.86 4.13 -1.29
CA GLU A 25 3.89 4.73 -0.43
C GLU A 25 3.31 5.90 0.38
N HIS A 26 2.59 6.80 -0.29
CA HIS A 26 1.99 7.95 0.36
C HIS A 26 0.92 7.55 1.39
N ALA A 27 0.04 6.59 1.05
CA ALA A 27 -0.99 6.12 1.95
C ALA A 27 -0.42 5.40 3.18
N ILE A 28 0.64 4.60 3.00
CA ILE A 28 1.37 3.95 4.10
C ILE A 28 1.98 5.02 5.00
N GLN A 29 2.71 5.98 4.44
CA GLN A 29 3.34 7.05 5.21
C GLN A 29 2.32 7.85 6.03
N GLN A 30 1.18 8.22 5.43
CA GLN A 30 0.10 8.89 6.16
C GLN A 30 -0.46 8.02 7.29
N SER A 31 -0.68 6.73 7.03
CA SER A 31 -1.23 5.81 8.03
C SER A 31 -0.25 5.57 9.19
N GLU A 32 1.05 5.49 8.91
CA GLU A 32 2.09 5.38 9.94
C GLU A 32 2.19 6.65 10.79
N ALA A 33 2.12 7.83 10.18
CA ALA A 33 2.04 9.10 10.91
C ALA A 33 0.79 9.15 11.81
N MET A 34 -0.37 8.74 11.27
CA MET A 34 -1.60 8.63 12.06
C MET A 34 -1.43 7.68 13.25
N ILE A 35 -0.79 6.51 13.07
CA ILE A 35 -0.51 5.56 14.14
C ILE A 35 0.41 6.17 15.21
N ALA A 36 1.44 6.91 14.81
CA ALA A 36 2.44 7.49 15.70
C ALA A 36 1.89 8.66 16.55
N GLU A 37 0.97 9.43 15.98
CA GLU A 37 0.38 10.63 16.61
C GLU A 37 -0.97 10.34 17.29
N SER A 38 -1.50 9.13 17.12
CA SER A 38 -2.85 8.73 17.52
C SER A 38 -2.99 8.49 19.04
N ASN A 39 -4.07 9.04 19.61
CA ASN A 39 -4.71 8.54 20.84
C ASN A 39 -5.95 7.65 20.52
N MET A 40 -5.91 6.90 19.42
CA MET A 40 -6.98 5.98 19.01
C MET A 40 -7.13 4.83 20.03
N ASP A 41 -8.34 4.27 20.10
CA ASP A 41 -8.57 3.06 20.88
C ASP A 41 -7.80 1.86 20.29
N GLY A 42 -7.60 0.84 21.13
CA GLY A 42 -6.76 -0.31 20.78
C GLY A 42 -7.25 -1.12 19.57
N ASP A 43 -8.56 -1.17 19.33
CA ASP A 43 -9.14 -1.93 18.22
C ASP A 43 -8.95 -1.16 16.91
N ALA A 44 -9.20 0.15 16.93
CA ALA A 44 -8.95 1.02 15.78
C ALA A 44 -7.47 1.06 15.41
N LEU A 45 -6.57 1.11 16.39
CA LEU A 45 -5.13 1.04 16.19
C LEU A 45 -4.70 -0.30 15.59
N THR A 46 -5.25 -1.41 16.08
CA THR A 46 -4.98 -2.76 15.58
C THR A 46 -5.45 -2.92 14.13
N PHE A 47 -6.65 -2.43 13.82
CA PHE A 47 -7.19 -2.42 12.47
C PHE A 47 -6.32 -1.63 11.50
N LEU A 48 -5.90 -0.42 11.89
CA LEU A 48 -5.06 0.44 11.04
C LEU A 48 -3.69 -0.19 10.78
N ARG A 49 -3.04 -0.75 11.81
CA ARG A 49 -1.77 -1.48 11.66
C ARG A 49 -1.87 -2.66 10.70
N ARG A 50 -2.97 -3.42 10.77
CA ARG A 50 -3.23 -4.52 9.83
C ARG A 50 -3.36 -3.99 8.40
N LYS A 51 -4.06 -2.86 8.20
CA LYS A 51 -4.21 -2.24 6.88
C LYS A 51 -2.89 -1.74 6.30
N VAL A 52 -2.01 -1.18 7.14
CA VAL A 52 -0.65 -0.81 6.74
C VAL A 52 0.12 -2.04 6.28
N ALA A 53 0.12 -3.12 7.06
CA ALA A 53 0.81 -4.36 6.69
C ALA A 53 0.30 -4.97 5.37
N GLU A 54 -1.03 -4.99 5.17
CA GLU A 54 -1.65 -5.43 3.90
C GLU A 54 -1.19 -4.54 2.72
N SER A 55 -1.03 -3.24 2.95
CA SER A 55 -0.60 -2.29 1.91
C SER A 55 0.89 -2.40 1.59
N MET A 56 1.73 -2.69 2.59
CA MET A 56 3.15 -2.99 2.40
C MET A 56 3.34 -4.24 1.54
N GLN A 57 2.55 -5.29 1.79
CA GLN A 57 2.57 -6.50 0.98
C GLN A 57 2.18 -6.23 -0.48
N ASP A 58 1.13 -5.42 -0.70
CA ASP A 58 0.76 -5.00 -2.06
C ASP A 58 1.90 -4.20 -2.73
N LEU A 59 2.57 -3.33 -1.98
CA LEU A 59 3.69 -2.52 -2.48
C LEU A 59 4.89 -3.38 -2.86
N GLU A 60 5.24 -4.40 -2.06
CA GLU A 60 6.28 -5.37 -2.39
C GLU A 60 6.01 -6.07 -3.73
N VAL A 61 4.77 -6.50 -3.96
CA VAL A 61 4.37 -7.13 -5.23
C VAL A 61 4.57 -6.18 -6.41
N LEU A 62 4.23 -4.89 -6.25
CA LEU A 62 4.45 -3.90 -7.31
C LEU A 62 5.93 -3.65 -7.59
N TYR A 63 6.79 -3.63 -6.57
CA TYR A 63 8.24 -3.49 -6.78
C TYR A 63 8.88 -4.70 -7.44
N LEU A 64 8.37 -5.90 -7.15
CA LEU A 64 8.76 -7.11 -7.88
C LEU A 64 8.42 -6.98 -9.36
N LEU A 65 7.20 -6.53 -9.70
CA LEU A 65 6.79 -6.27 -11.09
C LEU A 65 7.64 -5.20 -11.79
N LYS A 66 8.16 -4.21 -11.06
CA LYS A 66 9.05 -3.20 -11.63
C LYS A 66 10.43 -3.77 -11.98
N SER A 67 10.83 -4.83 -11.29
CA SER A 67 12.16 -5.43 -11.39
C SER A 67 12.20 -6.63 -12.35
N ASP A 68 11.04 -7.08 -12.84
CA ASP A 68 10.84 -8.09 -13.89
C ASP A 68 11.00 -7.48 -15.30
#